data_AF-A0A395J0H7-F1
#
_entry.id   AF-A0A395J0H7-F1
#
_cell.length_a   1.000
_cell.length_b   1.000
_cell.length_c   1.000
_cell.angle_alpha   90.00
_cell.angle_beta   90.00
_cell.angle_gamma   90.00
#
_symmetry.space_group_name_H-M   'P 1'
#
loop_
_entity.id
_entity.type
_entity.pdbx_description
1 polymer ?
#
loop_
_entity_poly.entity_id
_entity_poly.type
_entity_poly.pdbx_seq_one_letter_code
_entity_poly.pdbx_strand_id
1 'polypeptide(L)'
;MKRPIIPPLGFAHPQGIPDPDLNALQQAHVRSPRLVTVDVPILGGDDVSRRFYQFVKDFPMTPSKIPFELTLNKFEFSITSDSLQHIARNQLIGTDPLPVREVRSKSLQFRLKCVSAAPNTEAFPISSWVVSDTVWPEMIFMTINSNDYSQNVLEVRRKLHHGKDLPIDLTNYIRAGKNEIIVSIPRMTTEIKKREYFIAVEEIEILQHNEIIDMCKEQSIPAAKVVEEIQKKLSGPTEDDDLIIVASDLSIDLTDPFTARIFEIPVRGKNCLHRECFDLETFLLTRGSKLKRTGQPSRQPSMVDVWKCPLCSLDARPYNLQCDQFLVSVREELQKQDNLDVKAILVTADGTWRPKPESQSSHKRKSTTGEDDGDSVDGGRPSKKSTNGCKATMVEIIDLDDD
;
A
#
# COMPACT_ATOMS: atom_id res chain seq x y z
N MET A 1 -19.98 -36.13 -27.16
CA MET A 1 -19.28 -36.65 -25.96
C MET A 1 -20.10 -36.27 -24.73
N LYS A 2 -20.56 -37.24 -23.94
CA LYS A 2 -21.34 -37.01 -22.72
C LYS A 2 -20.38 -36.67 -21.57
N ARG A 3 -20.19 -35.38 -21.26
CA ARG A 3 -19.52 -35.01 -20.00
C ARG A 3 -20.50 -35.29 -18.85
N PRO A 4 -20.13 -36.07 -17.83
CA PRO A 4 -20.97 -36.26 -16.65
C PRO A 4 -21.19 -34.91 -15.96
N ILE A 5 -22.44 -34.64 -15.55
CA ILE A 5 -22.84 -33.39 -14.85
C ILE A 5 -22.11 -33.28 -13.51
N ILE A 6 -21.82 -34.42 -12.88
CA ILE A 6 -21.12 -34.51 -11.61
C ILE A 6 -19.64 -34.76 -11.90
N PRO A 7 -18.73 -33.87 -11.44
CA PRO A 7 -17.30 -34.12 -11.56
C PRO A 7 -16.90 -35.37 -10.74
N PRO A 8 -15.95 -36.18 -11.22
CA PRO A 8 -15.53 -37.38 -10.50
C PRO A 8 -14.91 -37.05 -9.15
N LEU A 9 -14.96 -38.00 -8.21
CA LEU A 9 -14.37 -37.85 -6.88
C LEU A 9 -12.88 -37.47 -7.00
N GLY A 10 -12.47 -36.39 -6.32
CA GLY A 10 -11.10 -35.87 -6.40
C GLY A 10 -10.83 -34.91 -7.56
N PHE A 11 -11.83 -34.59 -8.39
CA PHE A 11 -11.68 -33.59 -9.44
C PHE A 11 -11.57 -32.18 -8.84
N ALA A 12 -10.37 -31.62 -8.87
CA ALA A 12 -10.17 -30.21 -8.61
C ALA A 12 -10.50 -29.40 -9.86
N HIS A 13 -11.43 -28.45 -9.75
CA HIS A 13 -11.63 -27.49 -10.84
C HIS A 13 -10.35 -26.66 -11.00
N PRO A 14 -9.81 -26.54 -12.23
CA PRO A 14 -8.71 -25.62 -12.47
C PRO A 14 -9.16 -24.23 -12.02
N GLN A 15 -8.30 -23.54 -11.27
CA GLN A 15 -8.57 -22.15 -10.90
C GLN A 15 -8.51 -21.31 -12.17
N GLY A 16 -9.68 -20.90 -12.66
CA GLY A 16 -9.78 -20.01 -13.81
C GLY A 16 -9.10 -18.68 -13.52
N ILE A 17 -8.63 -18.01 -14.57
CA ILE A 17 -8.12 -16.64 -14.46
C ILE A 17 -9.26 -15.78 -13.91
N PRO A 18 -9.03 -14.98 -12.84
CA PRO A 18 -10.07 -14.12 -12.30
C PRO A 18 -10.55 -13.12 -13.35
N ASP A 19 -11.78 -13.32 -13.82
CA ASP A 19 -12.49 -12.41 -14.70
C ASP A 19 -13.91 -12.20 -14.14
N PRO A 20 -14.13 -11.14 -13.34
CA PRO A 20 -15.43 -10.89 -12.75
C PRO A 20 -16.48 -10.43 -13.77
N ASP A 21 -16.08 -10.02 -14.97
CA ASP A 21 -17.00 -9.68 -16.05
C ASP A 21 -17.66 -10.95 -16.63
N LEU A 22 -16.96 -12.10 -16.59
CA LEU A 22 -17.47 -13.38 -17.08
C LEU A 22 -17.95 -14.31 -15.95
N ASN A 23 -17.18 -14.39 -14.86
CA ASN A 23 -17.34 -15.42 -13.82
C ASN A 23 -18.11 -14.93 -12.58
N ALA A 24 -18.48 -13.65 -12.52
CA ALA A 24 -19.14 -13.04 -11.36
C ALA A 24 -20.38 -12.21 -11.71
N LEU A 25 -21.10 -12.56 -12.77
CA LEU A 25 -22.28 -11.84 -13.24
C LEU A 25 -23.38 -11.73 -12.18
N GLN A 26 -23.53 -12.73 -11.32
CA GLN A 26 -24.43 -12.71 -10.16
C GLN A 26 -24.11 -11.61 -9.14
N GLN A 27 -22.91 -11.02 -9.19
CA GLN A 27 -22.47 -9.90 -8.35
C GLN A 27 -22.40 -8.58 -9.12
N ALA A 28 -23.04 -8.48 -10.29
CA ALA A 28 -23.01 -7.28 -11.11
C ALA A 28 -23.60 -6.05 -10.41
N HIS A 29 -24.65 -6.23 -9.59
CA HIS A 29 -25.32 -5.18 -8.83
C HIS A 29 -24.46 -4.58 -7.70
N VAL A 30 -23.46 -5.32 -7.20
CA VAL A 30 -22.52 -4.86 -6.15
C VAL A 30 -21.16 -4.43 -6.72
N ARG A 31 -21.08 -4.20 -8.03
CA ARG A 31 -19.88 -3.64 -8.65
C ARG A 31 -19.63 -2.22 -8.13
N SER A 32 -18.35 -1.92 -7.90
CA SER A 32 -17.94 -0.57 -7.50
C SER A 32 -18.26 0.42 -8.62
N PRO A 33 -18.77 1.62 -8.30
CA PRO A 33 -19.08 2.61 -9.30
C PRO A 33 -17.83 3.04 -10.06
N ARG A 34 -18.03 3.54 -11.28
CA ARG A 34 -16.97 4.20 -12.03
C ARG A 34 -16.81 5.63 -11.48
N LEU A 35 -15.62 5.95 -10.98
CA LEU A 35 -15.33 7.29 -10.47
C LEU A 35 -15.10 8.25 -11.65
N VAL A 36 -15.69 9.46 -11.59
CA VAL A 36 -15.50 10.52 -12.57
C VAL A 36 -15.21 11.83 -11.85
N THR A 37 -14.12 12.48 -12.21
CA THR A 37 -13.68 13.75 -11.63
C THR A 37 -14.36 14.93 -12.34
N VAL A 38 -15.04 15.82 -11.61
CA VAL A 38 -15.92 16.86 -12.21
C VAL A 38 -15.24 18.21 -12.44
N ASP A 39 -14.18 18.54 -11.70
CA ASP A 39 -13.58 19.89 -11.68
C ASP A 39 -12.36 20.07 -12.61
N VAL A 40 -12.23 19.26 -13.68
CA VAL A 40 -11.12 19.39 -14.63
C VAL A 40 -11.65 19.83 -15.98
N PRO A 41 -11.40 21.08 -16.43
CA PRO A 41 -11.68 21.49 -17.79
C PRO A 41 -11.08 20.48 -18.76
N ILE A 42 -11.83 20.07 -19.79
CA ILE A 42 -11.37 19.15 -20.83
C ILE A 42 -10.38 19.90 -21.74
N LEU A 43 -9.23 20.27 -21.19
CA LEU A 43 -8.07 20.71 -21.96
C LEU A 43 -7.28 19.45 -22.32
N GLY A 44 -7.03 19.26 -23.61
CA GLY A 44 -6.30 18.11 -24.12
C GLY A 44 -4.86 18.12 -23.62
N GLY A 45 -4.59 17.33 -22.59
CA GLY A 45 -3.27 17.11 -22.01
C GLY A 45 -3.40 16.33 -20.69
N ASP A 46 -2.49 15.39 -20.43
CA ASP A 46 -2.38 14.73 -19.13
C ASP A 46 -1.64 15.68 -18.17
N ASP A 47 -2.36 16.69 -17.66
CA ASP A 47 -1.80 17.59 -16.66
C ASP A 47 -1.70 16.86 -15.31
N VAL A 48 -0.51 16.32 -15.05
CA VAL A 48 -0.13 15.60 -13.82
C VAL A 48 -0.54 16.35 -12.55
N SER A 49 -0.46 17.68 -12.57
CA SER A 49 -0.79 18.53 -11.43
C SER A 49 -2.28 18.50 -11.05
N ARG A 50 -3.13 18.00 -11.96
CA ARG A 50 -4.58 17.88 -11.78
C ARG A 50 -5.03 16.45 -11.49
N ARG A 51 -4.08 15.53 -11.28
CA ARG A 51 -4.41 14.15 -10.92
C ARG A 51 -5.04 14.08 -9.55
N PHE A 52 -6.04 13.22 -9.41
CA PHE A 52 -6.68 12.93 -8.13
C PHE A 52 -6.17 11.62 -7.55
N TYR A 53 -6.12 11.59 -6.23
CA TYR A 53 -5.67 10.46 -5.43
C TYR A 53 -6.72 10.14 -4.38
N GLN A 54 -6.89 8.86 -4.06
CA GLN A 54 -7.73 8.44 -2.95
C GLN A 54 -6.97 7.56 -1.98
N PHE A 55 -7.23 7.74 -0.70
CA PHE A 55 -6.55 7.06 0.40
C PHE A 55 -7.44 7.03 1.63
N VAL A 56 -7.17 6.10 2.54
CA VAL A 56 -7.87 6.04 3.84
C VAL A 56 -7.45 7.26 4.67
N LYS A 57 -8.41 8.12 4.99
CA LYS A 57 -8.24 9.30 5.84
C LYS A 57 -8.38 8.91 7.31
N ASP A 58 -9.50 8.29 7.66
CA ASP A 58 -9.85 7.99 9.05
C ASP A 58 -10.73 6.73 9.16
N PHE A 59 -11.13 6.38 10.39
CA PHE A 59 -11.88 5.20 10.74
C PHE A 59 -13.09 5.56 11.61
N PRO A 60 -14.26 5.86 11.01
CA PRO A 60 -15.50 6.00 11.76
C PRO A 60 -15.79 4.81 12.68
N MET A 61 -15.35 3.62 12.27
CA MET A 61 -15.28 2.43 13.11
C MET A 61 -13.87 1.87 13.03
N THR A 62 -13.11 1.96 14.13
CA THR A 62 -11.75 1.43 14.21
C THR A 62 -11.73 -0.10 14.09
N PRO A 63 -10.57 -0.70 13.75
CA PRO A 63 -10.43 -2.15 13.67
C PRO A 63 -10.92 -2.85 14.93
N SER A 64 -12.06 -3.53 14.80
CA SER A 64 -12.78 -4.18 15.90
C SER A 64 -12.80 -5.68 15.65
N LYS A 65 -12.40 -6.46 16.66
CA LYS A 65 -12.41 -7.94 16.61
C LYS A 65 -13.84 -8.42 16.41
N ILE A 66 -14.04 -9.46 15.61
CA ILE A 66 -15.34 -10.13 15.45
C ILE A 66 -15.39 -11.31 16.44
N PRO A 67 -16.24 -11.27 17.47
CA PRO A 67 -16.45 -12.42 18.35
C PRO A 67 -17.08 -13.60 17.59
N PHE A 68 -16.45 -14.77 17.65
CA PHE A 68 -16.95 -16.00 17.02
C PHE A 68 -17.97 -16.74 17.89
N GLU A 69 -18.01 -16.44 19.18
CA GLU A 69 -18.91 -17.05 20.16
C GLU A 69 -20.36 -16.57 19.95
N LEU A 70 -20.50 -15.36 19.44
CA LEU A 70 -21.76 -14.70 19.14
C LEU A 70 -22.18 -15.02 17.72
N THR A 71 -23.42 -15.48 17.56
CA THR A 71 -24.03 -15.73 16.25
C THR A 71 -24.36 -14.42 15.52
N LEU A 72 -24.54 -13.33 16.26
CA LEU A 72 -24.83 -11.99 15.77
C LEU A 72 -23.98 -10.98 16.54
N ASN A 73 -23.15 -10.26 15.80
CA ASN A 73 -22.29 -9.19 16.29
C ASN A 73 -22.78 -7.87 15.74
N LYS A 74 -22.95 -6.88 16.61
CA LYS A 74 -23.45 -5.56 16.24
C LYS A 74 -22.36 -4.53 16.42
N PHE A 75 -22.11 -3.75 15.38
CA PHE A 75 -21.11 -2.70 15.36
C PHE A 75 -21.76 -1.38 14.99
N GLU A 76 -21.46 -0.34 15.78
CA GLU A 76 -22.08 0.97 15.63
C GLU A 76 -21.00 2.01 15.39
N PHE A 77 -21.30 2.99 14.54
CA PHE A 77 -20.43 4.15 14.30
C PHE A 77 -21.29 5.37 13.96
N SER A 78 -20.72 6.55 14.06
CA SER A 78 -21.45 7.80 13.79
C SER A 78 -20.75 8.64 12.74
N ILE A 79 -21.53 9.23 11.83
CA ILE A 79 -21.05 10.12 10.77
C ILE A 79 -21.61 11.51 11.02
N THR A 80 -20.74 12.52 10.98
CA THR A 80 -21.15 13.91 11.20
C THR A 80 -21.95 14.45 10.02
N SER A 81 -22.83 15.43 10.28
CA SER A 81 -23.57 16.11 9.21
C SER A 81 -22.65 16.87 8.25
N ASP A 82 -21.47 17.29 8.70
CA ASP A 82 -20.45 17.95 7.87
C ASP A 82 -19.86 16.96 6.87
N SER A 83 -19.37 15.80 7.35
CA SER A 83 -18.89 14.70 6.49
C SER A 83 -19.93 14.30 5.44
N LEU A 84 -21.23 14.32 5.79
CA LEU A 84 -22.32 13.97 4.87
C LEU A 84 -22.39 14.87 3.62
N GLN A 85 -21.99 16.15 3.74
CA GLN A 85 -21.99 17.10 2.62
C GLN A 85 -20.92 16.77 1.58
N HIS A 86 -19.85 16.11 2.03
CA HIS A 86 -18.71 15.72 1.21
C HIS A 86 -18.87 14.32 0.59
N ILE A 87 -19.89 13.54 0.99
CA ILE A 87 -20.11 12.19 0.47
C ILE A 87 -20.41 12.23 -1.03
N ALA A 88 -19.56 11.54 -1.80
CA ALA A 88 -19.73 11.41 -3.23
C ALA A 88 -20.99 10.58 -3.57
N ARG A 89 -21.79 11.08 -4.52
CA ARG A 89 -23.08 10.48 -4.86
C ARG A 89 -23.02 9.71 -6.17
N ASN A 90 -23.70 8.57 -6.18
CA ASN A 90 -23.90 7.79 -7.39
C ASN A 90 -24.99 8.41 -8.26
N GLN A 91 -24.77 8.37 -9.56
CA GLN A 91 -25.73 8.72 -10.60
C GLN A 91 -25.75 7.60 -11.63
N LEU A 92 -26.94 7.19 -12.05
CA LEU A 92 -27.11 6.28 -13.18
C LEU A 92 -27.13 7.13 -14.46
N ILE A 93 -26.29 6.77 -15.44
CA ILE A 93 -26.21 7.49 -16.71
C ILE A 93 -26.85 6.63 -17.79
N GLY A 94 -27.99 7.09 -18.32
CA GLY A 94 -28.73 6.38 -19.38
C GLY A 94 -29.16 4.99 -18.93
N THR A 95 -28.83 3.98 -19.75
CA THR A 95 -29.15 2.56 -19.51
C THR A 95 -27.94 1.76 -19.02
N ASP A 96 -26.82 2.41 -18.68
CA ASP A 96 -25.63 1.71 -18.17
C ASP A 96 -25.94 1.11 -16.79
N PRO A 97 -25.80 -0.21 -16.58
CA PRO A 97 -26.03 -0.83 -15.27
C PRO A 97 -25.00 -0.42 -14.23
N LEU A 98 -23.85 0.14 -14.62
CA LEU A 98 -22.82 0.60 -13.69
C LEU A 98 -23.05 2.05 -13.28
N PRO A 99 -23.26 2.32 -11.97
CA PRO A 99 -23.36 3.69 -11.50
C PRO A 99 -22.05 4.43 -11.69
N VAL A 100 -22.17 5.71 -12.06
CA VAL A 100 -21.06 6.66 -12.07
C VAL A 100 -21.09 7.42 -10.75
N ARG A 101 -19.94 7.56 -10.11
CA ARG A 101 -19.79 8.40 -8.92
C ARG A 101 -18.95 9.60 -9.26
N GLU A 102 -19.58 10.75 -9.20
CA GLU A 102 -18.91 12.03 -9.36
C GLU A 102 -18.10 12.34 -8.11
N VAL A 103 -16.83 12.67 -8.30
CA VAL A 103 -15.88 12.96 -7.24
C VAL A 103 -15.11 14.25 -7.54
N ARG A 104 -14.69 14.92 -6.48
CA ARG A 104 -13.86 16.13 -6.51
C ARG A 104 -12.90 16.12 -5.33
N SER A 105 -12.10 17.16 -5.18
CA SER A 105 -11.27 17.29 -3.99
C SER A 105 -12.15 17.37 -2.74
N LYS A 106 -11.70 16.74 -1.66
CA LYS A 106 -12.39 16.55 -0.38
C LYS A 106 -13.66 15.70 -0.47
N SER A 107 -13.93 15.04 -1.60
CA SER A 107 -14.99 14.04 -1.66
C SER A 107 -14.68 12.87 -0.73
N LEU A 108 -15.68 12.46 0.05
CA LEU A 108 -15.61 11.35 0.97
C LEU A 108 -16.33 10.11 0.41
N GLN A 109 -15.76 8.94 0.69
CA GLN A 109 -16.35 7.63 0.43
C GLN A 109 -16.14 6.74 1.65
N PHE A 110 -16.96 5.71 1.80
CA PHE A 110 -16.88 4.79 2.93
C PHE A 110 -16.80 3.35 2.44
N ARG A 111 -15.95 2.53 3.05
CA ARG A 111 -15.92 1.09 2.78
C ARG A 111 -15.75 0.27 4.04
N LEU A 112 -16.34 -0.92 4.03
CA LEU A 112 -16.11 -1.96 5.03
C LEU A 112 -14.96 -2.84 4.58
N LYS A 113 -13.97 -3.01 5.44
CA LYS A 113 -12.84 -3.91 5.23
C LYS A 113 -12.75 -4.89 6.39
N CYS A 114 -12.32 -6.11 6.08
CA CYS A 114 -12.03 -7.16 7.06
C CYS A 114 -10.59 -7.64 6.86
N VAL A 115 -9.89 -7.93 7.95
CA VAL A 115 -8.52 -8.44 7.95
C VAL A 115 -8.44 -9.65 8.86
N SER A 116 -7.71 -10.68 8.44
CA SER A 116 -7.40 -11.84 9.28
C SER A 116 -6.11 -11.64 10.06
N ALA A 117 -6.07 -12.09 11.30
CA ALA A 117 -4.90 -12.05 12.18
C ALA A 117 -4.57 -13.45 12.72
N ALA A 118 -3.40 -13.57 13.34
CA ALA A 118 -3.01 -14.78 14.05
C ALA A 118 -3.98 -15.07 15.23
N PRO A 119 -4.13 -16.34 15.65
CA PRO A 119 -4.90 -16.69 16.84
C PRO A 119 -4.49 -15.87 18.06
N ASN A 120 -5.44 -15.57 18.95
CA ASN A 120 -5.21 -14.80 20.19
C ASN A 120 -4.74 -13.35 19.97
N THR A 121 -4.92 -12.80 18.76
CA THR A 121 -4.74 -11.36 18.54
C THR A 121 -5.91 -10.61 19.17
N GLU A 122 -5.64 -9.67 20.07
CA GLU A 122 -6.69 -8.87 20.74
C GLU A 122 -6.97 -7.53 20.06
N ALA A 123 -5.95 -6.91 19.46
CA ALA A 123 -6.08 -5.63 18.79
C ALA A 123 -5.31 -5.61 17.48
N PHE A 124 -5.79 -4.80 16.52
CA PHE A 124 -5.16 -4.64 15.23
C PHE A 124 -4.76 -3.17 15.01
N PRO A 125 -3.46 -2.82 15.08
CA PRO A 125 -3.01 -1.44 14.90
C PRO A 125 -3.37 -0.87 13.53
N ILE A 126 -3.75 0.41 13.48
CA ILE A 126 -4.10 1.11 12.23
C ILE A 126 -2.95 1.09 11.22
N SER A 127 -1.71 1.28 11.68
CA SER A 127 -0.51 1.26 10.82
C SER A 127 -0.33 -0.08 10.08
N SER A 128 -0.69 -1.19 10.72
CA SER A 128 -0.70 -2.52 10.11
C SER A 128 -1.95 -2.74 9.25
N TRP A 129 -3.10 -2.19 9.66
CA TRP A 129 -4.39 -2.38 8.99
C TRP A 129 -4.39 -1.84 7.56
N VAL A 130 -3.90 -0.62 7.38
CA VAL A 130 -3.94 0.10 6.09
C VAL A 130 -3.06 -0.54 5.03
N VAL A 131 -2.05 -1.30 5.43
CA VAL A 131 -1.16 -2.05 4.52
C VAL A 131 -1.56 -3.52 4.35
N SER A 132 -2.54 -4.01 5.12
CA SER A 132 -3.03 -5.38 5.06
C SER A 132 -4.04 -5.58 3.94
N ASP A 133 -4.04 -6.77 3.33
CA ASP A 133 -5.06 -7.14 2.35
C ASP A 133 -6.41 -7.42 3.03
N THR A 134 -7.48 -7.26 2.26
CA THR A 134 -8.82 -7.64 2.73
C THR A 134 -8.91 -9.17 2.74
N VAL A 135 -9.45 -9.74 3.81
CA VAL A 135 -9.70 -11.18 3.96
C VAL A 135 -10.99 -11.37 4.73
N TRP A 136 -11.98 -11.99 4.10
CA TRP A 136 -13.27 -12.27 4.73
C TRP A 136 -13.33 -13.70 5.28
N PRO A 137 -14.01 -13.94 6.42
CA PRO A 137 -14.36 -15.29 6.84
C PRO A 137 -15.11 -16.06 5.74
N GLU A 138 -14.97 -17.39 5.74
CA GLU A 138 -15.57 -18.26 4.72
C GLU A 138 -17.10 -18.15 4.69
N MET A 139 -17.73 -18.12 5.87
CA MET A 139 -19.16 -17.85 5.99
C MET A 139 -19.37 -16.62 6.85
N ILE A 140 -19.75 -15.53 6.20
CA ILE A 140 -20.07 -14.25 6.84
C ILE A 140 -21.27 -13.65 6.12
N PHE A 141 -22.24 -13.19 6.91
CA PHE A 141 -23.42 -12.48 6.43
C PHE A 141 -23.48 -11.14 7.13
N MET A 142 -23.76 -10.08 6.38
CA MET A 142 -23.71 -8.73 6.92
C MET A 142 -24.87 -7.90 6.40
N THR A 143 -25.36 -7.01 7.24
CA THR A 143 -26.34 -5.99 6.86
C THR A 143 -25.93 -4.65 7.44
N ILE A 144 -26.33 -3.55 6.78
CA ILE A 144 -26.12 -2.20 7.28
C ILE A 144 -27.45 -1.46 7.39
N ASN A 145 -27.67 -0.75 8.49
CA ASN A 145 -28.81 0.15 8.68
C ASN A 145 -30.16 -0.48 8.26
N SER A 146 -30.30 -1.78 8.49
CA SER A 146 -31.44 -2.58 8.03
C SER A 146 -32.56 -2.54 9.06
N ASN A 147 -33.79 -2.59 8.58
CA ASN A 147 -35.00 -2.64 9.41
C ASN A 147 -36.02 -3.58 8.76
N ASP A 148 -37.19 -3.72 9.38
CA ASP A 148 -38.25 -4.64 8.93
C ASP A 148 -38.74 -4.37 7.48
N TYR A 149 -38.48 -3.17 6.94
CA TYR A 149 -38.93 -2.74 5.61
C TYR A 149 -37.81 -2.60 4.57
N SER A 150 -36.54 -2.56 4.99
CA SER A 150 -35.38 -2.35 4.14
C SER A 150 -34.21 -3.18 4.65
N GLN A 151 -33.86 -4.21 3.87
CA GLN A 151 -32.70 -5.05 4.14
C GLN A 151 -31.56 -4.66 3.19
N ASN A 152 -30.56 -3.94 3.72
CA ASN A 152 -29.35 -3.62 2.97
C ASN A 152 -28.30 -4.67 3.27
N VAL A 153 -28.34 -5.75 2.49
CA VAL A 153 -27.37 -6.86 2.58
C VAL A 153 -26.04 -6.42 1.98
N LEU A 154 -24.95 -6.71 2.70
CA LEU A 154 -23.58 -6.44 2.25
C LEU A 154 -22.96 -7.73 1.71
N GLU A 155 -22.81 -7.80 0.38
CA GLU A 155 -22.27 -8.98 -0.29
C GLU A 155 -20.74 -8.94 -0.42
N VAL A 156 -20.11 -10.03 -0.02
CA VAL A 156 -18.65 -10.19 -0.13
C VAL A 156 -18.26 -10.57 -1.55
N ARG A 157 -17.29 -9.83 -2.10
CA ARG A 157 -16.63 -10.14 -3.38
C ARG A 157 -15.30 -10.84 -3.10
N ARG A 158 -15.24 -12.14 -3.41
CA ARG A 158 -14.15 -13.04 -2.99
C ARG A 158 -13.04 -13.20 -4.02
N LYS A 159 -11.89 -13.65 -3.52
CA LYS A 159 -10.69 -14.01 -4.30
C LYS A 159 -10.96 -14.90 -5.51
N LEU A 160 -11.84 -15.90 -5.38
CA LEU A 160 -12.14 -16.84 -6.46
C LEU A 160 -12.56 -16.13 -7.76
N HIS A 161 -13.35 -15.06 -7.65
CA HIS A 161 -13.85 -14.33 -8.82
C HIS A 161 -13.04 -13.08 -9.16
N HIS A 162 -12.42 -12.45 -8.14
CA HIS A 162 -11.80 -11.12 -8.27
C HIS A 162 -10.28 -11.12 -8.11
N GLY A 163 -9.65 -12.29 -7.94
CA GLY A 163 -8.20 -12.46 -7.72
C GLY A 163 -7.74 -12.13 -6.30
N LYS A 164 -8.54 -11.36 -5.56
CA LYS A 164 -8.43 -11.12 -4.12
C LYS A 164 -9.80 -10.84 -3.51
N ASP A 165 -9.90 -10.93 -2.19
CA ASP A 165 -11.07 -10.44 -1.47
C ASP A 165 -11.10 -8.91 -1.57
N LEU A 166 -12.27 -8.34 -1.84
CA LEU A 166 -12.46 -6.90 -2.00
C LEU A 166 -13.18 -6.30 -0.80
N PRO A 167 -12.84 -5.07 -0.39
CA PRO A 167 -13.70 -4.27 0.49
C PRO A 167 -15.09 -4.04 -0.11
N ILE A 168 -16.05 -3.77 0.77
CA ILE A 168 -17.44 -3.48 0.40
C ILE A 168 -17.65 -1.97 0.45
N ASP A 169 -18.09 -1.37 -0.65
CA ASP A 169 -18.42 0.06 -0.69
C ASP A 169 -19.70 0.32 0.11
N LEU A 170 -19.58 1.13 1.18
CA LEU A 170 -20.68 1.50 2.05
C LEU A 170 -21.30 2.85 1.70
N THR A 171 -20.71 3.61 0.78
CA THR A 171 -20.97 5.05 0.57
C THR A 171 -22.46 5.36 0.41
N ASN A 172 -23.23 4.53 -0.31
CA ASN A 172 -24.66 4.75 -0.55
C ASN A 172 -25.57 4.39 0.65
N TYR A 173 -25.04 3.69 1.65
CA TYR A 173 -25.80 3.24 2.83
C TYR A 173 -25.60 4.14 4.04
N ILE A 174 -24.60 5.04 3.99
CA ILE A 174 -24.25 5.95 5.07
C ILE A 174 -25.37 6.96 5.31
N ARG A 175 -25.72 7.15 6.58
CA ARG A 175 -26.70 8.12 7.07
C ARG A 175 -26.03 9.08 8.05
N ALA A 176 -26.58 10.28 8.20
CA ALA A 176 -26.14 11.21 9.24
C ALA A 176 -26.43 10.64 10.63
N GLY A 177 -25.51 10.84 11.57
CA GLY A 177 -25.60 10.28 12.91
C GLY A 177 -25.26 8.80 12.94
N LYS A 178 -26.06 8.02 13.69
CA LYS A 178 -25.77 6.63 14.01
C LYS A 178 -26.00 5.70 12.81
N ASN A 179 -25.00 4.89 12.53
CA ASN A 179 -25.03 3.79 11.57
C ASN A 179 -24.73 2.48 12.30
N GLU A 180 -25.29 1.38 11.81
CA GLU A 180 -25.18 0.06 12.43
C GLU A 180 -24.89 -1.01 11.37
N ILE A 181 -23.89 -1.83 11.64
CA ILE A 181 -23.57 -3.03 10.87
C ILE A 181 -23.83 -4.25 11.76
N ILE A 182 -24.64 -5.17 11.27
CA ILE A 182 -24.86 -6.46 11.90
C ILE A 182 -24.06 -7.50 11.12
N VAL A 183 -23.25 -8.28 11.81
CA VAL A 183 -22.41 -9.35 11.26
C VAL A 183 -22.82 -10.67 11.89
N SER A 184 -23.19 -11.63 11.05
CA SER A 184 -23.45 -13.01 11.45
C SER A 184 -22.38 -13.94 10.88
N ILE A 185 -21.79 -14.73 11.76
CA ILE A 185 -20.90 -15.83 11.40
C ILE A 185 -21.50 -17.09 12.01
N PRO A 186 -21.95 -18.06 11.20
CA PRO A 186 -22.44 -19.33 11.72
C PRO A 186 -21.38 -20.02 12.56
N ARG A 187 -21.79 -20.65 13.67
CA ARG A 187 -20.86 -21.41 14.53
C ARG A 187 -20.28 -22.58 13.73
N MET A 188 -18.97 -22.52 13.47
CA MET A 188 -18.24 -23.64 12.88
C MET A 188 -17.88 -24.64 13.96
N THR A 189 -17.82 -25.93 13.59
CA THR A 189 -17.26 -26.97 14.45
C THR A 189 -15.82 -26.62 14.83
N THR A 190 -15.41 -27.01 16.03
CA THR A 190 -14.24 -26.58 16.80
C THR A 190 -12.86 -26.76 16.15
N GLU A 191 -12.77 -27.25 14.92
CA GLU A 191 -11.52 -27.54 14.20
C GLU A 191 -10.95 -26.35 13.39
N ILE A 192 -11.62 -25.18 13.35
CA ILE A 192 -11.29 -24.06 12.43
C ILE A 192 -11.08 -22.69 13.13
N LYS A 193 -10.78 -22.63 14.44
CA LYS A 193 -10.23 -21.37 15.04
C LYS A 193 -8.75 -21.16 14.66
N LYS A 194 -8.46 -21.08 13.36
CA LYS A 194 -7.10 -20.88 12.84
C LYS A 194 -6.69 -19.41 12.78
N ARG A 195 -7.65 -18.47 12.83
CA ARG A 195 -7.43 -17.04 12.63
C ARG A 195 -8.47 -16.22 13.41
N GLU A 196 -8.04 -15.07 13.89
CA GLU A 196 -8.93 -14.01 14.36
C GLU A 196 -9.29 -13.11 13.17
N TYR A 197 -10.44 -12.44 13.24
CA TYR A 197 -10.86 -11.50 12.20
C TYR A 197 -11.24 -10.17 12.84
N PHE A 198 -10.89 -9.10 12.15
CA PHE A 198 -11.18 -7.73 12.55
C PHE A 198 -11.91 -7.04 11.41
N ILE A 199 -12.86 -6.16 11.73
CA ILE A 199 -13.58 -5.32 10.76
C ILE A 199 -13.41 -3.85 11.11
N ALA A 200 -13.37 -3.00 10.09
CA ALA A 200 -13.33 -1.55 10.25
C ALA A 200 -14.13 -0.87 9.12
N VAL A 201 -14.70 0.29 9.43
CA VAL A 201 -15.24 1.20 8.42
C VAL A 201 -14.17 2.23 8.16
N GLU A 202 -13.70 2.28 6.92
CA GLU A 202 -12.70 3.23 6.45
C GLU A 202 -13.41 4.41 5.78
N GLU A 203 -13.06 5.62 6.23
CA GLU A 203 -13.36 6.87 5.53
C GLU A 203 -12.23 7.15 4.54
N ILE A 204 -12.58 7.29 3.27
CA ILE A 204 -11.68 7.51 2.15
C ILE A 204 -11.88 8.95 1.69
N GLU A 205 -10.78 9.68 1.53
CA GLU A 205 -10.81 11.03 0.99
C GLU A 205 -10.11 11.08 -0.37
N ILE A 206 -10.58 12.00 -1.21
CA ILE A 206 -9.99 12.33 -2.49
C ILE A 206 -9.33 13.70 -2.41
N LEU A 207 -8.05 13.81 -2.79
CA LEU A 207 -7.33 15.08 -2.94
C LEU A 207 -6.66 15.17 -4.32
N GLN A 208 -6.41 16.40 -4.77
CA GLN A 208 -5.59 16.67 -5.95
C GLN A 208 -4.10 16.57 -5.64
N HIS A 209 -3.31 16.43 -6.71
CA HIS A 209 -1.86 16.34 -6.66
C HIS A 209 -1.22 17.44 -5.79
N ASN A 210 -1.46 18.71 -6.15
CA ASN A 210 -0.81 19.83 -5.46
C ASN A 210 -1.25 19.95 -4.00
N GLU A 211 -2.50 19.62 -3.68
CA GLU A 211 -2.99 19.62 -2.30
C GLU A 211 -2.24 18.61 -1.43
N ILE A 212 -1.86 17.45 -1.99
CA ILE A 212 -1.03 16.47 -1.27
C ILE A 212 0.41 16.97 -1.13
N ILE A 213 0.98 17.57 -2.18
CA ILE A 213 2.32 18.17 -2.13
C ILE A 213 2.40 19.22 -1.03
N ASP A 214 1.45 20.17 -1.00
CA ASP A 214 1.43 21.26 -0.03
C ASP A 214 1.25 20.71 1.40
N MET A 215 0.29 19.80 1.59
CA MET A 215 0.07 19.15 2.88
C MET A 215 1.31 18.41 3.39
N CYS A 216 2.00 17.65 2.54
CA CYS A 216 3.20 16.90 2.95
C CYS A 216 4.40 17.82 3.21
N LYS A 217 4.50 18.98 2.55
CA LYS A 217 5.51 20.00 2.84
C LYS A 217 5.28 20.64 4.22
N GLU A 218 4.02 20.91 4.58
CA GLU A 218 3.65 21.42 5.90
C GLU A 218 3.90 20.38 7.01
N GLN A 219 3.63 19.11 6.73
CA GLN A 219 3.91 17.99 7.62
C GLN A 219 5.41 17.67 7.61
N SER A 220 6.20 18.35 8.45
CA SER A 220 7.66 18.20 8.43
C SER A 220 8.24 17.65 9.74
N ILE A 221 9.39 16.97 9.63
CA ILE A 221 10.27 16.65 10.76
C ILE A 221 11.35 17.72 10.81
N PRO A 222 11.50 18.47 11.92
CA PRO A 222 12.56 19.46 12.05
C PRO A 222 13.95 18.81 11.95
N ALA A 223 14.89 19.47 11.27
CA ALA A 223 16.25 18.96 11.08
C ALA A 223 16.95 18.67 12.42
N ALA A 224 16.77 19.55 13.41
CA ALA A 224 17.31 19.39 14.75
C ALA A 224 16.86 18.09 15.43
N LYS A 225 15.59 17.70 15.25
CA LYS A 225 15.05 16.45 15.79
C LYS A 225 15.69 15.23 15.11
N VAL A 226 15.85 15.28 13.79
CA VAL A 226 16.49 14.18 13.05
C VAL A 226 17.94 14.01 13.50
N VAL A 227 18.69 15.10 13.64
CA VAL A 227 20.07 15.10 14.13
C VAL A 227 20.15 14.57 15.56
N GLU A 228 19.31 15.04 16.48
CA GLU A 228 19.28 14.55 17.87
C GLU A 228 19.04 13.03 17.93
N GLU A 229 18.10 12.52 17.14
CA GLU A 229 17.84 11.08 17.10
C GLU A 229 19.00 10.27 16.51
N ILE A 230 19.77 10.84 15.56
CA ILE A 230 20.99 10.22 15.02
C ILE A 230 22.09 10.22 16.07
N GLN A 231 22.33 11.36 16.72
CA GLN A 231 23.32 11.51 17.78
C GLN A 231 23.03 10.52 18.93
N LYS A 232 21.79 10.45 19.40
CA LYS A 232 21.37 9.48 20.42
C LYS A 232 21.65 8.03 20.01
N LYS A 233 21.47 7.69 18.73
CA LYS A 233 21.75 6.35 18.21
C LYS A 233 23.26 6.06 18.15
N LEU A 234 24.09 7.06 17.87
CA LEU A 234 25.54 6.94 17.78
C LEU A 234 26.23 6.95 19.15
N SER A 235 25.65 7.59 20.18
CA SER A 235 26.20 7.66 21.54
C SER A 235 26.12 6.33 22.34
N GLY A 236 25.43 5.31 21.84
CA GLY A 236 25.30 3.99 22.48
C GLY A 236 24.48 3.97 23.79
N PRO A 237 24.13 2.79 24.34
CA PRO A 237 23.59 2.70 25.69
C PRO A 237 24.68 3.05 26.71
N THR A 238 24.36 3.92 27.65
CA THR A 238 25.16 4.13 28.86
C THR A 238 24.81 3.04 29.87
N GLU A 239 25.83 2.30 30.30
CA GLU A 239 25.87 1.29 31.39
C GLU A 239 25.77 -0.20 30.98
N ASP A 240 26.89 -0.90 31.17
CA ASP A 240 27.10 -2.37 31.25
C ASP A 240 26.84 -3.28 30.03
N ASP A 241 27.65 -3.16 28.96
CA ASP A 241 27.97 -4.36 28.16
C ASP A 241 29.31 -4.25 27.43
N ASP A 242 30.23 -5.14 27.80
CA ASP A 242 31.57 -5.29 27.23
C ASP A 242 31.49 -5.82 25.79
N LEU A 243 31.30 -4.92 24.82
CA LEU A 243 31.77 -4.92 23.42
C LEU A 243 30.86 -4.03 22.54
N ILE A 244 31.03 -2.71 22.64
CA ILE A 244 30.30 -1.76 21.80
C ILE A 244 31.13 -1.44 20.55
N ILE A 245 30.66 -1.88 19.38
CA ILE A 245 31.12 -1.35 18.09
C ILE A 245 30.52 0.04 17.96
N VAL A 246 31.25 1.08 18.39
CA VAL A 246 30.87 2.48 18.16
C VAL A 246 31.09 2.75 16.68
N ALA A 247 30.03 2.64 15.87
CA ALA A 247 30.06 3.22 14.53
C ALA A 247 30.25 4.73 14.68
N SER A 248 31.37 5.26 14.19
CA SER A 248 31.69 6.70 14.30
C SER A 248 30.72 7.56 13.47
N ASP A 249 30.15 6.96 12.41
CA ASP A 249 29.26 7.61 11.47
C ASP A 249 28.05 6.73 11.13
N LEU A 250 26.91 7.37 10.89
CA LEU A 250 25.71 6.78 10.30
C LEU A 250 25.67 7.07 8.80
N SER A 251 25.63 6.03 7.96
CA SER A 251 25.41 6.18 6.52
C SER A 251 23.92 6.37 6.23
N ILE A 252 23.56 7.34 5.39
CA ILE A 252 22.19 7.54 4.88
C ILE A 252 22.24 7.62 3.36
N ASP A 253 21.44 6.78 2.69
CA ASP A 253 21.25 6.84 1.24
C ASP A 253 20.38 8.04 0.85
N LEU A 254 20.78 8.74 -0.20
CA LEU A 254 20.11 9.92 -0.74
C LEU A 254 19.31 9.62 -2.02
N THR A 255 19.37 8.38 -2.52
CA THR A 255 18.73 8.02 -3.78
C THR A 255 17.27 7.66 -3.63
N ASP A 256 16.44 8.23 -4.50
CA ASP A 256 15.05 7.84 -4.65
C ASP A 256 14.95 6.45 -5.32
N PRO A 257 14.17 5.51 -4.75
CA PRO A 257 14.08 4.14 -5.26
C PRO A 257 13.45 4.00 -6.65
N PHE A 258 12.81 5.03 -7.19
CA PHE A 258 12.16 4.99 -8.51
C PHE A 258 13.01 5.60 -9.61
N THR A 259 13.76 6.66 -9.30
CA THR A 259 14.56 7.42 -10.28
C THR A 259 16.06 7.17 -10.17
N ALA A 260 16.54 6.57 -9.07
CA ALA A 260 17.95 6.40 -8.72
C ALA A 260 18.75 7.72 -8.69
N ARG A 261 18.04 8.84 -8.52
CA ARG A 261 18.56 10.21 -8.38
C ARG A 261 18.28 10.72 -6.98
N ILE A 262 18.95 11.79 -6.59
CA ILE A 262 18.67 12.44 -5.31
C ILE A 262 17.25 13.04 -5.32
N PHE A 263 16.45 12.72 -4.30
CA PHE A 263 15.06 13.18 -4.17
C PHE A 263 14.96 14.70 -4.21
N GLU A 264 13.90 15.28 -4.80
CA GLU A 264 13.62 16.71 -4.76
C GLU A 264 12.91 17.10 -3.46
N ILE A 265 11.88 16.33 -3.10
CA ILE A 265 11.10 16.53 -1.88
C ILE A 265 11.24 15.25 -1.02
N PRO A 266 12.21 15.19 -0.08
CA PRO A 266 12.44 14.01 0.74
C PRO A 266 11.28 13.78 1.70
N VAL A 267 10.58 12.67 1.51
CA VAL A 267 9.53 12.23 2.42
C VAL A 267 9.76 10.80 2.90
N ARG A 268 9.22 10.52 4.09
CA ARG A 268 9.09 9.17 4.63
C ARG A 268 7.85 9.09 5.51
N GLY A 269 7.36 7.89 5.79
CA GLY A 269 6.23 7.70 6.70
C GLY A 269 6.61 7.95 8.17
N LYS A 270 5.67 8.43 8.99
CA LYS A 270 5.84 8.67 10.43
C LYS A 270 6.31 7.45 11.21
N ASN A 271 5.94 6.25 10.75
CA ASN A 271 6.30 4.97 11.38
C ASN A 271 7.47 4.25 10.71
N CYS A 272 8.10 4.85 9.70
CA CYS A 272 9.27 4.25 9.05
C CYS A 272 10.44 4.18 10.05
N LEU A 273 11.13 3.03 10.13
CA LEU A 273 12.30 2.86 10.99
C LEU A 273 13.63 3.19 10.30
N HIS A 274 13.64 3.19 8.96
CA HIS A 274 14.77 3.62 8.12
C HIS A 274 14.89 5.15 8.12
N ARG A 275 16.08 5.70 7.86
CA ARG A 275 16.33 7.16 7.85
C ARG A 275 16.25 7.77 6.45
N GLU A 276 16.41 6.93 5.45
CA GLU A 276 16.34 7.19 4.03
C GLU A 276 14.94 7.73 3.66
N CYS A 277 14.91 8.67 2.71
CA CYS A 277 13.69 9.22 2.15
C CYS A 277 13.50 8.77 0.70
N PHE A 278 12.29 8.94 0.19
CA PHE A 278 11.96 8.82 -1.22
C PHE A 278 11.36 10.13 -1.71
N ASP A 279 11.33 10.33 -3.03
CA ASP A 279 10.84 11.57 -3.63
C ASP A 279 9.30 11.61 -3.65
N LEU A 280 8.72 12.68 -3.11
CA LEU A 280 7.25 12.81 -3.00
C LEU A 280 6.56 12.87 -4.36
N GLU A 281 7.05 13.70 -5.28
CA GLU A 281 6.46 13.91 -6.61
C GLU A 281 6.41 12.58 -7.38
N THR A 282 7.56 11.91 -7.41
CA THR A 282 7.73 10.60 -8.05
C THR A 282 6.86 9.54 -7.39
N PHE A 283 6.78 9.51 -6.06
CA PHE A 283 5.93 8.59 -5.34
C PHE A 283 4.45 8.75 -5.71
N LEU A 284 3.94 9.99 -5.81
CA LEU A 284 2.57 10.26 -6.24
C LEU A 284 2.34 9.80 -7.69
N LEU A 285 3.25 10.15 -8.61
CA LEU A 285 3.18 9.76 -10.01
C LEU A 285 3.06 8.24 -10.19
N THR A 286 3.79 7.47 -9.39
CA THR A 286 3.76 6.00 -9.45
C THR A 286 2.46 5.38 -8.90
N ARG A 287 1.61 6.14 -8.19
CA ARG A 287 0.33 5.61 -7.66
C ARG A 287 -0.68 5.45 -8.78
N GLY A 288 -0.70 4.28 -9.42
CA GLY A 288 -1.59 3.96 -10.54
C GLY A 288 -3.08 4.16 -10.24
N SER A 289 -3.80 4.66 -11.23
CA SER A 289 -5.27 4.62 -11.30
C SER A 289 -5.70 3.30 -11.95
N LYS A 290 -6.97 2.88 -11.80
CA LYS A 290 -7.47 1.68 -12.48
C LYS A 290 -7.38 1.89 -14.00
N LEU A 291 -6.43 1.20 -14.65
CA LEU A 291 -6.33 1.19 -16.10
C LEU A 291 -7.69 0.83 -16.71
N LYS A 292 -8.14 1.56 -17.74
CA LYS A 292 -9.29 1.09 -18.52
C LYS A 292 -8.89 -0.24 -19.17
N ARG A 293 -9.83 -1.20 -19.28
CA ARG A 293 -9.63 -2.43 -20.09
C ARG A 293 -9.19 -2.13 -21.53
N THR A 294 -9.46 -0.92 -22.03
CA THR A 294 -9.10 -0.46 -23.36
C THR A 294 -7.72 0.20 -23.45
N GLY A 295 -6.86 0.09 -22.42
CA GLY A 295 -5.51 0.65 -22.42
C GLY A 295 -5.44 2.18 -22.32
N GLN A 296 -6.57 2.88 -22.28
CA GLN A 296 -6.62 4.33 -22.19
C GLN A 296 -6.37 4.84 -20.76
N PRO A 297 -5.71 6.00 -20.60
CA PRO A 297 -5.54 6.66 -19.31
C PRO A 297 -6.89 6.85 -18.63
N SER A 298 -7.03 6.30 -17.43
CA SER A 298 -8.21 6.54 -16.62
C SER A 298 -8.05 7.87 -15.90
N ARG A 299 -8.97 8.81 -16.07
CA ARG A 299 -9.13 9.97 -15.19
C ARG A 299 -9.70 9.60 -13.81
N GLN A 300 -9.57 8.33 -13.42
CA GLN A 300 -10.00 7.87 -12.10
C GLN A 300 -8.93 8.23 -11.08
N PRO A 301 -9.32 8.51 -9.83
CA PRO A 301 -8.36 8.57 -8.74
C PRO A 301 -7.52 7.28 -8.63
N SER A 302 -6.38 7.38 -7.94
CA SER A 302 -5.51 6.22 -7.64
C SER A 302 -6.28 5.06 -6.99
N MET A 303 -5.70 3.89 -6.85
CA MET A 303 -6.26 2.88 -5.94
C MET A 303 -6.16 3.35 -4.47
N VAL A 304 -7.03 2.84 -3.59
CA VAL A 304 -7.05 3.22 -2.16
C VAL A 304 -5.95 2.50 -1.35
N ASP A 305 -5.53 1.31 -1.77
CA ASP A 305 -4.62 0.43 -1.00
C ASP A 305 -3.15 0.44 -1.51
N VAL A 306 -2.77 1.43 -2.32
CA VAL A 306 -1.41 1.52 -2.90
C VAL A 306 -0.43 2.34 -2.06
N TRP A 307 -0.79 2.74 -0.84
CA TRP A 307 0.00 3.67 -0.03
C TRP A 307 0.97 2.97 0.91
N LYS A 308 1.96 2.28 0.32
CA LYS A 308 3.04 1.60 1.04
C LYS A 308 4.37 2.28 0.76
N CYS A 309 5.18 2.45 1.81
CA CYS A 309 6.54 2.96 1.69
C CYS A 309 7.35 2.06 0.74
N PRO A 310 8.03 2.61 -0.29
CA PRO A 310 8.81 1.80 -1.23
C PRO A 310 10.03 1.13 -0.58
N LEU A 311 10.47 1.60 0.60
CA LEU A 311 11.65 1.10 1.29
C LEU A 311 11.32 0.03 2.33
N CYS A 312 10.23 0.18 3.11
CA CYS A 312 9.88 -0.75 4.19
C CYS A 312 8.45 -1.30 4.15
N SER A 313 7.65 -0.93 3.13
CA SER A 313 6.25 -1.35 2.97
C SER A 313 5.28 -0.93 4.09
N LEU A 314 5.71 -0.13 5.07
CA LEU A 314 4.84 0.46 6.09
C LEU A 314 3.97 1.59 5.52
N ASP A 315 3.02 2.07 6.32
CA ASP A 315 2.05 3.10 5.94
C ASP A 315 2.72 4.39 5.41
N ALA A 316 2.43 4.70 4.15
CA ALA A 316 2.87 5.91 3.45
C ALA A 316 1.67 6.66 2.85
N ARG A 317 0.50 6.61 3.50
CA ARG A 317 -0.66 7.44 3.12
C ARG A 317 -0.29 8.92 3.26
N PRO A 318 -0.90 9.82 2.47
CA PRO A 318 -0.59 11.25 2.50
C PRO A 318 -0.54 11.87 3.90
N TYR A 319 -1.53 11.61 4.76
CA TYR A 319 -1.55 12.08 6.15
C TYR A 319 -0.47 11.47 7.08
N ASN A 320 0.14 10.36 6.67
CA ASN A 320 1.21 9.68 7.40
C ASN A 320 2.60 10.01 6.85
N LEU A 321 2.71 10.75 5.75
CA LEU A 321 3.98 11.23 5.24
C LEU A 321 4.47 12.41 6.07
N GLN A 322 5.79 12.58 6.07
CA GLN A 322 6.45 13.72 6.67
C GLN A 322 7.70 14.07 5.85
N CYS A 323 7.88 15.37 5.58
CA CYS A 323 9.05 15.91 4.89
C CYS A 323 10.24 16.04 5.86
N ASP A 324 11.36 15.42 5.52
CA ASP A 324 12.56 15.41 6.38
C ASP A 324 13.42 16.65 6.12
N GLN A 325 13.35 17.64 7.02
CA GLN A 325 14.05 18.93 6.82
C GLN A 325 15.57 18.82 6.91
N PHE A 326 16.10 17.79 7.57
CA PHE A 326 17.55 17.54 7.55
C PHE A 326 17.97 17.16 6.13
N LEU A 327 17.28 16.21 5.49
CA LEU A 327 17.59 15.80 4.13
C LEU A 327 17.25 16.87 3.07
N VAL A 328 16.27 17.75 3.33
CA VAL A 328 16.08 18.98 2.51
C VAL A 328 17.36 19.82 2.54
N SER A 329 17.88 20.15 3.74
CA SER A 329 19.09 20.97 3.86
C SER A 329 20.33 20.32 3.24
N VAL A 330 20.45 18.99 3.35
CA VAL A 330 21.55 18.22 2.72
C VAL A 330 21.49 18.37 1.21
N ARG A 331 20.30 18.17 0.63
CA ARG A 331 20.09 18.29 -0.82
C ARG A 331 20.41 19.71 -1.31
N GLU A 332 19.90 20.74 -0.64
CA GLU A 332 20.16 22.14 -0.99
C GLU A 332 21.65 22.49 -0.97
N GLU A 333 22.39 21.96 0.02
CA GLU A 333 23.83 22.19 0.12
C GLU A 333 24.61 21.45 -0.98
N LEU A 334 24.25 20.19 -1.27
CA LEU A 334 24.82 19.45 -2.41
C LEU A 334 24.53 20.16 -3.74
N GLN A 335 23.34 20.75 -3.91
CA GLN A 335 22.99 21.51 -5.10
C GLN A 335 23.87 22.76 -5.25
N LYS A 336 24.12 23.50 -4.17
CA LYS A 336 25.03 24.68 -4.21
C LYS A 336 26.46 24.29 -4.59
N GLN A 337 26.87 23.07 -4.27
CA GLN A 337 28.18 22.51 -4.58
C GLN A 337 28.23 21.82 -5.96
N ASP A 338 27.13 21.84 -6.73
CA ASP A 338 26.98 21.11 -8.00
C ASP A 338 27.31 19.62 -7.88
N ASN A 339 26.90 19.00 -6.75
CA ASN A 339 27.28 17.65 -6.36
C ASN A 339 26.06 16.74 -6.11
N LEU A 340 25.07 16.82 -6.98
CA LEU A 340 23.82 16.04 -6.90
C LEU A 340 23.97 14.56 -7.32
N ASP A 341 25.17 14.15 -7.73
CA ASP A 341 25.48 12.75 -8.07
C ASP A 341 25.77 11.88 -6.83
N VAL A 342 25.99 12.50 -5.66
CA VAL A 342 26.24 11.80 -4.39
C VAL A 342 25.09 10.86 -4.05
N LYS A 343 25.44 9.58 -3.83
CA LYS A 343 24.47 8.53 -3.50
C LYS A 343 24.19 8.40 -2.01
N ALA A 344 25.14 8.74 -1.16
CA ALA A 344 24.97 8.62 0.28
C ALA A 344 25.81 9.65 1.04
N ILE A 345 25.41 9.95 2.27
CA ILE A 345 26.17 10.75 3.23
C ILE A 345 26.54 9.94 4.45
N LEU A 346 27.59 10.39 5.15
CA LEU A 346 27.99 9.92 6.47
C LEU A 346 27.70 11.03 7.47
N VAL A 347 26.86 10.75 8.45
CA VAL A 347 26.50 11.66 9.56
C VAL A 347 27.29 11.25 10.80
N THR A 348 28.08 12.16 11.34
CA THR A 348 28.95 11.96 12.51
C THR A 348 28.17 12.12 13.83
N ALA A 349 28.77 11.67 14.94
CA ALA A 349 28.19 11.79 16.28
C ALA A 349 28.00 13.26 16.77
N ASP A 350 28.68 14.23 16.16
CA ASP A 350 28.47 15.66 16.43
C ASP A 350 27.30 16.25 15.61
N GLY A 351 26.66 15.45 14.75
CA GLY A 351 25.53 15.86 13.91
C GLY A 351 25.92 16.51 12.59
N THR A 352 27.22 16.66 12.29
CA THR A 352 27.67 17.09 10.96
C THR A 352 27.58 15.95 9.95
N TRP A 353 27.66 16.26 8.66
CA TRP A 353 27.61 15.26 7.61
C TRP A 353 28.60 15.55 6.50
N ARG A 354 28.99 14.50 5.77
CA ARG A 354 29.85 14.59 4.58
C ARG A 354 29.40 13.61 3.50
N PRO A 355 29.62 13.90 2.20
CA PRO A 355 29.41 12.93 1.15
C PRO A 355 30.20 11.65 1.40
N LYS A 356 29.56 10.50 1.19
CA LYS A 356 30.25 9.20 1.23
C LYS A 356 31.05 9.03 -0.06
N PRO A 357 32.36 8.77 0.00
CA PRO A 357 33.15 8.52 -1.20
C PRO A 357 32.63 7.26 -1.91
N GLU A 358 32.38 7.33 -3.21
CA GLU A 358 32.09 6.14 -3.99
C GLU A 358 33.37 5.32 -4.13
N SER A 359 33.34 4.06 -3.67
CA SER A 359 34.39 3.12 -4.05
C SER A 359 34.24 2.89 -5.56
N GLN A 360 35.15 3.42 -6.37
CA GLN A 360 35.19 3.07 -7.79
C GLN A 360 35.32 1.55 -7.91
N SER A 361 34.22 0.87 -8.21
CA SER A 361 34.27 -0.53 -8.62
C SER A 361 35.10 -0.54 -9.89
N SER A 362 36.31 -1.09 -9.79
CA SER A 362 37.25 -1.26 -10.89
C SER A 362 36.49 -1.66 -12.15
N HIS A 363 36.40 -0.74 -13.11
CA HIS A 363 36.03 -1.08 -14.47
C HIS A 363 36.91 -2.27 -14.85
N LYS A 364 36.30 -3.44 -15.01
CA LYS A 364 36.95 -4.66 -15.46
C LYS A 364 37.54 -4.33 -16.83
N ARG A 365 38.82 -3.91 -16.85
CA ARG A 365 39.56 -3.72 -18.08
C ARG A 365 39.52 -5.06 -18.79
N LYS A 366 38.82 -5.08 -19.92
CA LYS A 366 38.78 -6.19 -20.85
C LYS A 366 40.19 -6.29 -21.44
N SER A 367 41.08 -7.03 -20.79
CA SER A 367 42.38 -7.40 -21.36
C SER A 367 42.17 -8.61 -22.26
N THR A 368 42.32 -8.36 -23.55
CA THR A 368 42.49 -9.34 -24.61
C THR A 368 43.84 -10.04 -24.50
N THR A 369 43.82 -11.37 -24.31
CA THR A 369 44.83 -12.40 -24.63
C THR A 369 44.16 -13.73 -24.24
N GLY A 370 43.92 -14.74 -25.08
CA GLY A 370 44.80 -15.37 -26.06
C GLY A 370 45.36 -16.66 -25.44
N GLU A 371 44.64 -17.78 -25.68
CA GLU A 371 45.05 -19.21 -25.72
C GLU A 371 45.87 -19.82 -24.56
N ASP A 372 45.36 -20.87 -23.89
CA ASP A 372 45.64 -22.31 -24.18
C ASP A 372 45.41 -23.24 -22.96
N ASP A 373 45.21 -24.52 -23.27
CA ASP A 373 44.72 -25.71 -22.54
C ASP A 373 45.32 -26.11 -21.16
N GLY A 374 44.59 -26.97 -20.42
CA GLY A 374 45.22 -27.95 -19.51
C GLY A 374 44.44 -28.40 -18.26
N ASP A 375 44.12 -29.69 -18.21
CA ASP A 375 43.28 -30.44 -17.26
C ASP A 375 43.96 -30.85 -15.92
N SER A 376 43.12 -31.07 -14.89
CA SER A 376 43.20 -32.14 -13.88
C SER A 376 43.83 -32.01 -12.46
N VAL A 377 42.93 -32.30 -11.47
CA VAL A 377 42.96 -32.98 -10.14
C VAL A 377 43.64 -32.46 -8.84
N ASP A 378 42.75 -32.29 -7.85
CA ASP A 378 42.67 -32.80 -6.45
C ASP A 378 43.47 -32.20 -5.26
N GLY A 379 42.72 -31.99 -4.17
CA GLY A 379 43.16 -32.32 -2.81
C GLY A 379 43.49 -31.17 -1.83
N GLY A 380 42.54 -30.81 -0.96
CA GLY A 380 42.89 -30.30 0.38
C GLY A 380 42.10 -29.09 0.92
N ARG A 381 41.04 -29.37 1.70
CA ARG A 381 40.38 -28.41 2.62
C ARG A 381 41.23 -28.25 3.90
N PRO A 382 41.15 -27.14 4.69
CA PRO A 382 39.94 -26.89 5.47
C PRO A 382 39.53 -25.42 5.72
N SER A 383 38.24 -25.28 6.06
CA SER A 383 37.65 -24.39 7.07
C SER A 383 37.01 -23.02 6.73
N LYS A 384 35.81 -22.89 7.33
CA LYS A 384 35.05 -21.71 7.80
C LYS A 384 33.97 -21.05 6.90
N LYS A 385 32.73 -21.41 7.26
CA LYS A 385 31.49 -20.60 7.44
C LYS A 385 31.36 -19.28 6.67
N SER A 386 30.36 -19.22 5.79
CA SER A 386 29.34 -18.15 5.77
C SER A 386 28.19 -18.56 4.84
N THR A 387 26.96 -18.61 5.37
CA THR A 387 25.72 -18.81 4.62
C THR A 387 25.04 -17.45 4.46
N ASN A 388 24.97 -16.94 3.23
CA ASN A 388 23.87 -16.11 2.73
C ASN A 388 24.03 -15.94 1.20
N GLY A 389 23.08 -16.49 0.44
CA GLY A 389 23.05 -16.38 -1.02
C GLY A 389 21.63 -16.58 -1.52
N CYS A 390 20.91 -15.49 -1.72
CA CYS A 390 19.66 -15.47 -2.48
C CYS A 390 19.96 -15.75 -3.95
N LYS A 391 19.31 -16.78 -4.50
CA LYS A 391 19.36 -17.09 -5.93
C LYS A 391 18.54 -16.05 -6.71
N ALA A 392 19.20 -15.29 -7.58
CA ALA A 392 18.54 -14.64 -8.70
C ALA A 392 18.20 -15.72 -9.74
N THR A 393 16.92 -15.83 -10.09
CA THR A 393 16.48 -16.67 -11.22
C THR A 393 16.25 -15.77 -12.42
N MET A 394 16.92 -16.16 -13.51
CA MET A 394 16.87 -15.60 -14.85
C MET A 394 15.47 -15.85 -15.43
N VAL A 395 14.78 -14.80 -15.88
CA VAL A 395 13.48 -14.92 -16.57
C VAL A 395 13.76 -14.97 -18.06
N GLU A 396 13.46 -16.12 -18.67
CA GLU A 396 13.37 -16.27 -20.13
C GLU A 396 12.10 -15.56 -20.63
N ILE A 397 12.27 -14.70 -21.63
CA ILE A 397 11.20 -14.03 -22.36
C ILE A 397 10.76 -15.00 -23.45
N ILE A 398 9.50 -15.43 -23.42
CA ILE A 398 8.86 -16.16 -24.52
C ILE A 398 7.91 -15.17 -25.19
N ASP A 399 8.27 -14.73 -26.39
CA ASP A 399 7.34 -14.10 -27.34
C ASP A 399 6.35 -15.16 -27.80
N LEU A 400 5.06 -14.85 -27.72
CA LEU A 400 4.02 -15.60 -28.41
C LEU A 400 3.30 -14.64 -29.35
N ASP A 401 3.62 -14.80 -30.63
CA ASP A 401 2.92 -14.18 -31.75
C ASP A 401 1.45 -14.61 -31.80
N ASP A 402 0.62 -13.64 -32.20
CA ASP A 402 -0.82 -13.73 -32.43
C ASP A 402 -1.20 -14.72 -33.55
N ASP A 403 -2.27 -15.51 -33.32
CA ASP A 403 -3.26 -15.92 -34.33
C ASP A 403 -4.60 -16.31 -33.66
#